data_AF-A0A9W9JMA7-F1
#
_entry.id   AF-A0A9W9JMA7-F1
#
_cell.length_a   1.000
_cell.length_b   1.000
_cell.length_c   1.000
_cell.angle_alpha   90.00
_cell.angle_beta   90.00
_cell.angle_gamma   90.00
#
_symmetry.space_group_name_H-M   'P 1'
#
loop_
_entity.id
_entity.type
_entity.pdbx_description
1 polymer ?
#
loop_
_entity_poly.entity_id
_entity_poly.type
_entity_poly.pdbx_seq_one_letter_code
_entity_poly.pdbx_strand_id
1 'polypeptide(L)'
;MYILRIIAFGLLCHQTACQFPGPRQISKDSNGNDIWVAQGTKSTQSFTYKVQDLGTDRPTLKYNCAQAPGICQTVKAYWKNGQTSGTFHYDKDYRLGSKRNRKGVRKSKRRDENCPTGDKGWKSTHTCPEPNQPKFQGEGRSSWMKAELYKGPWGDGNEVKYQLAEKSGQVKRMPDGTTKERWVQLGVSLTCDEWPAASWIEGGKGGVTSCVPQQQSCQTTGNPKVPGFATEQNWQGFSHNALATWFNAKTPTANQKGHEVDWTIFKFDFEIVDDAKIDYAAWVEVGGKKRYCYGPKTVNSADCKPEW
;
A
#
# COMPACT_ATOMS: atom_id res chain seq x y z
N MET A 1 42.65 -41.66 -15.51
CA MET A 1 41.39 -41.90 -14.78
C MET A 1 41.04 -40.63 -14.03
N TYR A 2 40.22 -39.75 -14.60
CA TYR A 2 39.84 -38.47 -13.99
C TYR A 2 38.61 -38.69 -13.10
N ILE A 3 38.75 -38.45 -11.80
CA ILE A 3 37.65 -38.51 -10.85
C ILE A 3 36.84 -37.22 -10.98
N LEU A 4 35.67 -37.32 -11.63
CA LEU A 4 34.60 -36.33 -11.55
C LEU A 4 34.13 -36.23 -10.10
N ARG A 5 34.46 -35.15 -9.38
CA ARG A 5 33.71 -34.74 -8.19
C ARG A 5 32.59 -33.82 -8.63
N ILE A 6 31.43 -34.40 -8.93
CA ILE A 6 30.16 -33.67 -8.94
C ILE A 6 29.89 -33.30 -7.49
N ILE A 7 30.09 -32.03 -7.14
CA ILE A 7 29.65 -31.48 -5.86
C ILE A 7 28.12 -31.43 -5.92
N ALA A 8 27.48 -32.43 -5.34
CA ALA A 8 26.07 -32.36 -4.99
C ALA A 8 25.88 -31.26 -3.94
N PHE A 9 25.58 -30.04 -4.39
CA PHE A 9 24.94 -29.00 -3.57
C PHE A 9 23.47 -29.41 -3.35
N GLY A 10 23.29 -30.55 -2.67
CA GLY A 10 22.00 -31.13 -2.36
C GLY A 10 21.59 -30.79 -0.93
N LEU A 11 20.51 -30.02 -0.82
CA LEU A 11 19.45 -30.23 0.18
C LEU A 11 19.84 -30.13 1.69
N LEU A 12 20.47 -29.02 2.11
CA LEU A 12 20.49 -28.65 3.54
C LEU A 12 20.22 -27.15 3.79
N CYS A 13 19.55 -26.47 2.86
CA CYS A 13 19.08 -25.11 3.10
C CYS A 13 17.74 -25.13 3.88
N HIS A 14 17.86 -25.12 5.21
CA HIS A 14 17.04 -24.32 6.13
C HIS A 14 15.50 -24.35 5.95
N GLN A 15 14.82 -25.25 6.68
CA GLN A 15 13.36 -25.25 6.86
C GLN A 15 12.80 -23.91 7.41
N THR A 16 13.63 -23.00 7.93
CA THR A 16 13.24 -21.68 8.45
C THR A 16 13.33 -20.56 7.42
N ALA A 17 14.07 -20.72 6.32
CA ALA A 17 14.23 -19.69 5.28
C ALA A 17 13.07 -19.67 4.27
N CYS A 18 12.24 -20.71 4.25
CA CYS A 18 11.17 -20.91 3.26
C CYS A 18 9.76 -20.67 3.81
N GLN A 19 9.61 -20.05 4.99
CA GLN A 19 8.30 -19.87 5.61
C GLN A 19 7.47 -18.82 4.88
N PHE A 20 6.31 -19.25 4.37
CA PHE A 20 5.19 -18.38 3.97
C PHE A 20 4.96 -17.28 5.03
N PRO A 21 4.71 -16.01 4.64
CA PRO A 21 4.18 -15.58 3.34
C PRO A 21 5.13 -14.99 2.31
N GLY A 22 6.46 -15.01 2.48
CA GLY A 22 7.35 -14.27 1.58
C GLY A 22 8.58 -15.03 1.10
N PRO A 23 9.06 -14.78 -0.13
CA PRO A 23 10.40 -15.16 -0.53
C PRO A 23 11.42 -14.58 0.45
N ARG A 24 12.52 -15.30 0.70
CA ARG A 24 13.66 -14.77 1.47
C ARG A 24 14.93 -14.90 0.67
N GLN A 25 15.80 -13.92 0.79
CA GLN A 25 17.14 -14.01 0.22
C GLN A 25 17.88 -15.19 0.86
N ILE A 26 18.46 -16.05 0.02
CA ILE A 26 19.29 -17.17 0.46
C ILE A 26 20.73 -17.07 -0.07
N SER A 27 20.94 -16.34 -1.16
CA SER A 27 22.27 -16.17 -1.77
C SER A 27 22.28 -14.99 -2.77
N LYS A 28 23.41 -14.85 -3.47
CA LYS A 28 23.56 -14.03 -4.67
C LYS A 28 24.06 -14.90 -5.81
N ASP A 29 23.71 -14.58 -7.05
CA ASP A 29 24.29 -15.24 -8.23
C ASP A 29 25.69 -14.69 -8.60
N SER A 30 26.30 -15.24 -9.65
CA SER A 30 27.63 -14.82 -10.13
C SER A 30 27.69 -13.36 -10.59
N ASN A 31 26.53 -12.75 -10.86
CA ASN A 31 26.40 -11.36 -11.29
C ASN A 31 26.03 -10.44 -10.11
N GLY A 32 25.95 -10.98 -8.88
CA GLY A 32 25.62 -10.24 -7.66
C GLY A 32 24.12 -10.03 -7.43
N ASN A 33 23.25 -10.59 -8.29
CA ASN A 33 21.80 -10.47 -8.14
C ASN A 33 21.33 -11.33 -6.96
N ASP A 34 20.35 -10.83 -6.21
CA ASP A 34 19.83 -11.58 -5.08
C ASP A 34 18.98 -12.76 -5.55
N ILE A 35 19.24 -13.94 -4.98
CA ILE A 35 18.49 -15.17 -5.20
C ILE A 35 17.62 -15.43 -3.97
N TRP A 36 16.31 -15.48 -4.19
CA TRP A 36 15.31 -15.61 -3.14
C TRP A 36 14.56 -16.92 -3.29
N VAL A 37 14.10 -17.50 -2.19
CA VAL A 37 13.30 -18.74 -2.20
C VAL A 37 12.02 -18.59 -1.40
N ALA A 38 10.91 -19.11 -1.92
CA ALA A 38 9.65 -19.29 -1.18
C ALA A 38 9.03 -20.66 -1.44
N GLN A 39 8.32 -21.19 -0.43
CA GLN A 39 7.44 -22.33 -0.60
C GLN A 39 6.17 -21.97 -1.38
N GLY A 40 5.70 -22.92 -2.19
CA GLY A 40 4.38 -22.88 -2.79
C GLY A 40 3.26 -22.90 -1.74
N THR A 41 2.13 -22.27 -2.05
CA THR A 41 1.00 -22.11 -1.12
C THR A 41 0.33 -23.43 -0.72
N LYS A 42 0.59 -24.53 -1.44
CA LYS A 42 -0.06 -25.84 -1.26
C LYS A 42 0.89 -27.02 -1.42
N SER A 43 2.20 -26.79 -1.45
CA SER A 43 3.21 -27.81 -1.76
C SER A 43 4.48 -27.57 -0.96
N THR A 44 5.21 -28.64 -0.64
CA THR A 44 6.59 -28.55 -0.15
C THR A 44 7.57 -28.06 -1.22
N GLN A 45 7.11 -27.95 -2.49
CA GLN A 45 7.88 -27.37 -3.58
C GLN A 45 8.31 -25.94 -3.23
N SER A 46 9.61 -25.71 -3.36
CA SER A 46 10.22 -24.40 -3.22
C SER A 46 10.46 -23.82 -4.61
N PHE A 47 10.23 -22.52 -4.75
CA PHE A 47 10.48 -21.75 -5.96
C PHE A 47 11.64 -20.81 -5.69
N THR A 48 12.59 -20.79 -6.62
CA THR A 48 13.69 -19.83 -6.63
C THR A 48 13.30 -18.66 -7.50
N TYR A 49 13.58 -17.46 -7.03
CA TYR A 49 13.28 -16.20 -7.68
C TYR A 49 14.58 -15.42 -7.85
N LYS A 50 14.82 -14.91 -9.05
CA LYS A 50 15.82 -13.88 -9.27
C LYS A 50 15.19 -12.52 -9.03
N VAL A 51 15.81 -11.71 -8.18
CA VAL A 51 15.39 -10.34 -7.98
C VAL A 51 15.88 -9.49 -9.13
N GLN A 52 14.95 -8.88 -9.84
CA GLN A 52 15.26 -7.99 -10.94
C GLN A 52 15.64 -6.61 -10.40
N ASP A 53 16.80 -6.14 -10.81
CA ASP A 53 17.29 -4.80 -10.54
C ASP A 53 17.45 -4.07 -11.87
N LEU A 54 16.59 -3.09 -12.11
CA LEU A 54 16.56 -2.35 -13.38
C LEU A 54 17.69 -1.30 -13.47
N GLY A 55 18.61 -1.24 -12.50
CA GLY A 55 19.75 -0.32 -12.52
C GLY A 55 19.29 1.14 -12.61
N THR A 56 19.68 1.83 -13.68
CA THR A 56 19.25 3.23 -13.94
C THR A 56 17.74 3.38 -14.17
N ASP A 57 17.07 2.29 -14.55
CA ASP A 57 15.61 2.22 -14.73
C ASP A 57 14.89 1.75 -13.47
N ARG A 58 15.60 1.60 -12.34
CA ARG A 58 14.97 1.27 -11.06
C ARG A 58 14.04 2.42 -10.64
N PRO A 59 12.75 2.15 -10.37
CA PRO A 59 11.84 3.20 -9.95
C PRO A 59 12.06 3.59 -8.49
N THR A 60 11.84 4.87 -8.20
CA THR A 60 11.71 5.40 -6.84
C THR A 60 10.24 5.75 -6.58
N LEU A 61 9.61 5.09 -5.60
CA LEU A 61 8.29 5.48 -5.10
C LEU A 61 8.46 6.59 -4.04
N LYS A 62 7.76 7.71 -4.20
CA LYS A 62 7.81 8.81 -3.23
C LYS A 62 6.44 9.08 -2.63
N TYR A 63 6.40 9.30 -1.31
CA TYR A 63 5.26 9.93 -0.65
C TYR A 63 5.61 11.33 -0.18
N ASN A 64 4.70 12.27 -0.34
CA ASN A 64 4.85 13.63 0.15
C ASN A 64 3.99 13.86 1.38
N CYS A 65 4.65 14.01 2.52
CA CYS A 65 4.02 14.18 3.82
C CYS A 65 3.26 15.50 3.94
N ALA A 66 3.55 16.49 3.09
CA ALA A 66 2.77 17.72 3.00
C ALA A 66 1.38 17.49 2.40
N GLN A 67 1.16 16.42 1.62
CA GLN A 67 -0.11 16.14 0.93
C GLN A 67 -0.78 14.84 1.41
N ALA A 68 0.01 13.90 1.96
CA ALA A 68 -0.47 12.62 2.50
C ALA A 68 0.16 12.32 3.87
N PRO A 69 -0.20 13.12 4.90
CA PRO A 69 0.40 13.01 6.22
C PRO A 69 0.05 11.70 6.94
N GLY A 70 -1.12 11.09 6.67
CA GLY A 70 -1.54 9.83 7.25
C GLY A 70 -0.64 8.66 6.86
N ILE A 71 -0.41 8.44 5.56
CA ILE A 71 0.50 7.36 5.12
C ILE A 71 1.95 7.64 5.53
N CYS A 72 2.36 8.91 5.55
CA CYS A 72 3.68 9.30 6.04
C CYS A 72 3.85 9.03 7.54
N GLN A 73 2.80 9.22 8.35
CA GLN A 73 2.83 8.91 9.76
C GLN A 73 3.08 7.41 9.97
N THR A 74 2.43 6.53 9.20
CA THR A 74 2.68 5.07 9.25
C THR A 74 4.15 4.75 8.93
N VAL A 75 4.69 5.37 7.87
CA VAL A 75 6.11 5.20 7.46
C VAL A 75 7.07 5.66 8.56
N LYS A 76 6.87 6.87 9.10
CA LYS A 76 7.72 7.44 10.16
C LYS A 76 7.68 6.59 11.44
N ALA A 77 6.52 6.02 11.77
CA ALA A 77 6.38 5.13 12.93
C ALA A 77 7.16 3.82 12.77
N TYR A 78 7.32 3.33 11.54
CA TYR A 78 8.19 2.19 11.23
C TYR A 78 9.68 2.55 11.32
N TRP A 79 10.07 3.69 10.74
CA TRP A 79 11.46 4.18 10.74
C TRP A 79 11.79 5.04 11.96
N LYS A 80 11.88 4.38 13.13
CA LYS A 80 12.13 5.01 14.44
C LYS A 80 13.43 5.83 14.55
N ASN A 81 14.35 5.71 13.59
CA ASN A 81 15.65 6.39 13.53
C ASN A 81 15.66 7.65 12.65
N GLY A 82 14.50 8.13 12.19
CA GLY A 82 14.43 9.28 11.29
C GLY A 82 14.86 8.97 9.86
N GLN A 83 14.99 7.68 9.50
CA GLN A 83 15.19 7.25 8.13
C GLN A 83 14.00 7.72 7.27
N THR A 84 14.31 8.25 6.09
CA THR A 84 13.31 8.78 5.13
C THR A 84 13.33 8.04 3.80
N SER A 85 14.30 7.15 3.57
CA SER A 85 14.43 6.40 2.34
C SER A 85 14.91 4.97 2.57
N GLY A 86 14.68 4.09 1.60
CA GLY A 86 15.14 2.71 1.64
C GLY A 86 14.88 1.98 0.33
N THR A 87 15.40 0.77 0.19
CA THR A 87 15.14 -0.09 -0.96
C THR A 87 14.25 -1.26 -0.53
N PHE A 88 13.23 -1.56 -1.34
CA PHE A 88 12.23 -2.58 -1.07
C PHE A 88 12.02 -3.48 -2.30
N HIS A 89 11.30 -4.58 -2.12
CA HIS A 89 11.05 -5.56 -3.17
C HIS A 89 9.56 -5.70 -3.44
N TYR A 90 9.14 -5.34 -4.66
CA TYR A 90 7.76 -5.53 -5.07
C TYR A 90 7.52 -6.99 -5.44
N ASP A 91 6.45 -7.59 -4.90
CA ASP A 91 6.06 -8.98 -5.18
C ASP A 91 4.86 -9.00 -6.15
N LYS A 92 5.16 -9.08 -7.44
CA LYS A 92 4.17 -9.16 -8.52
C LYS A 92 3.48 -10.52 -8.57
N ASP A 93 4.13 -11.58 -8.08
CA ASP A 93 3.57 -12.94 -8.08
C ASP A 93 2.74 -13.26 -6.84
N TYR A 94 1.68 -12.48 -6.67
CA TYR A 94 0.59 -12.85 -5.78
C TYR A 94 -0.34 -13.91 -6.42
N ARG A 95 0.02 -14.55 -7.54
CA ARG A 95 -0.93 -15.34 -8.37
C ARG A 95 -0.76 -16.86 -8.30
N LEU A 96 -0.14 -17.40 -7.26
CA LEU A 96 -0.24 -18.83 -6.91
C LEU A 96 -1.67 -19.30 -6.53
N GLY A 97 -2.71 -18.50 -6.82
CA GLY A 97 -4.10 -18.91 -6.89
C GLY A 97 -4.75 -18.35 -8.16
N SER A 98 -5.39 -19.23 -8.93
CA SER A 98 -6.03 -18.96 -10.25
C SER A 98 -7.19 -17.94 -10.27
N LYS A 99 -7.37 -17.11 -9.24
CA LYS A 99 -8.39 -16.05 -9.17
C LYS A 99 -7.87 -14.86 -8.37
N ARG A 100 -8.09 -13.63 -8.86
CA ARG A 100 -7.91 -12.38 -8.10
C ARG A 100 -8.59 -12.55 -6.72
N ASN A 101 -7.86 -12.28 -5.64
CA ASN A 101 -8.38 -12.23 -4.26
C ASN A 101 -8.78 -13.55 -3.58
N ARG A 102 -8.17 -14.70 -3.90
CA ARG A 102 -8.30 -15.87 -3.00
C ARG A 102 -7.46 -15.69 -1.73
N LYS A 103 -8.10 -15.86 -0.57
CA LYS A 103 -7.44 -16.11 0.73
C LYS A 103 -6.43 -17.24 0.51
N GLY A 104 -5.13 -16.95 0.67
CA GLY A 104 -4.05 -17.91 0.42
C GLY A 104 -2.98 -17.46 -0.58
N VAL A 105 -3.05 -16.23 -1.11
CA VAL A 105 -1.92 -15.63 -1.85
C VAL A 105 -1.01 -14.81 -0.93
N ARG A 106 0.29 -14.72 -1.25
CA ARG A 106 1.32 -14.05 -0.43
C ARG A 106 0.90 -12.65 0.05
N LYS A 107 0.47 -11.80 -0.88
CA LYS A 107 -0.06 -10.46 -0.59
C LYS A 107 -1.21 -10.47 0.43
N SER A 108 -2.18 -11.38 0.26
CA SER A 108 -3.33 -11.47 1.19
C SER A 108 -2.86 -11.90 2.56
N LYS A 109 -1.90 -12.83 2.66
CA LYS A 109 -1.40 -13.28 3.96
C LYS A 109 -0.61 -12.19 4.67
N ARG A 110 0.30 -11.49 3.98
CA ARG A 110 1.00 -10.32 4.54
C ARG A 110 -0.01 -9.28 5.06
N ARG A 111 -1.06 -9.02 4.28
CA ARG A 111 -2.16 -8.15 4.71
C ARG A 111 -2.88 -8.68 5.94
N ASP A 112 -3.20 -9.96 6.01
CA ASP A 112 -3.88 -10.55 7.16
C ASP A 112 -3.01 -10.52 8.42
N GLU A 113 -1.69 -10.41 8.30
CA GLU A 113 -0.76 -10.29 9.43
C GLU A 113 -0.75 -8.88 10.06
N ASN A 114 -0.92 -7.82 9.25
CA ASN A 114 -0.92 -6.43 9.73
C ASN A 114 -2.35 -5.88 9.90
N CYS A 115 -3.18 -6.11 8.89
CA CYS A 115 -4.55 -5.62 8.79
C CYS A 115 -5.57 -6.78 8.69
N PRO A 116 -5.67 -7.68 9.69
CA PRO A 116 -6.64 -8.77 9.66
C PRO A 116 -8.08 -8.27 9.51
N THR A 117 -8.91 -9.06 8.83
CA THR A 117 -10.34 -8.76 8.60
C THR A 117 -11.25 -9.66 9.45
N GLY A 118 -12.51 -9.25 9.67
CA GLY A 118 -13.52 -9.99 10.45
C GLY A 118 -13.67 -9.51 11.90
N ASP A 119 -14.37 -10.30 12.72
CA ASP A 119 -14.79 -9.93 14.08
C ASP A 119 -13.64 -9.78 15.08
N LYS A 120 -12.49 -10.36 14.76
CA LYS A 120 -11.21 -10.20 15.47
C LYS A 120 -10.17 -9.47 14.60
N GLY A 121 -10.63 -8.80 13.55
CA GLY A 121 -9.78 -8.07 12.62
C GLY A 121 -9.23 -6.79 13.23
N TRP A 122 -8.28 -6.14 12.56
CA TRP A 122 -7.68 -4.87 12.98
C TRP A 122 -8.74 -3.82 13.28
N LYS A 123 -9.78 -3.75 12.43
CA LYS A 123 -10.96 -2.89 12.61
C LYS A 123 -11.85 -3.25 13.81
N SER A 124 -11.57 -4.30 14.57
CA SER A 124 -12.28 -4.61 15.82
C SER A 124 -11.45 -4.22 17.05
N THR A 125 -10.12 -4.23 16.93
CA THR A 125 -9.18 -4.04 18.05
C THR A 125 -8.44 -2.72 18.01
N HIS A 126 -8.38 -2.04 16.86
CA HIS A 126 -7.69 -0.76 16.68
C HIS A 126 -8.69 0.40 16.73
N THR A 127 -8.35 1.40 17.54
CA THR A 127 -9.15 2.62 17.68
C THR A 127 -8.78 3.58 16.55
N CYS A 128 -9.78 3.96 15.75
CA CYS A 128 -9.67 5.07 14.82
C CYS A 128 -10.67 6.16 15.18
N PRO A 129 -10.36 7.44 14.94
CA PRO A 129 -9.08 7.95 14.44
C PRO A 129 -7.94 7.79 15.46
N GLU A 130 -6.69 7.88 15.01
CA GLU A 130 -5.55 7.96 15.94
C GLU A 130 -5.68 9.18 16.86
N PRO A 131 -5.16 9.16 18.10
CA PRO A 131 -5.16 10.35 18.97
C PRO A 131 -4.49 11.57 18.32
N ASN A 132 -3.48 11.34 17.48
CA ASN A 132 -2.77 12.34 16.70
C ASN A 132 -3.14 12.31 15.21
N GLN A 133 -4.35 11.87 14.86
CA GLN A 133 -4.76 11.70 13.46
C GLN A 133 -4.58 13.01 12.68
N PRO A 134 -3.82 13.00 11.57
CA PRO A 134 -3.61 14.18 10.77
C PRO A 134 -4.90 14.57 10.05
N LYS A 135 -4.98 15.85 9.69
CA LYS A 135 -5.93 16.30 8.68
C LYS A 135 -5.58 15.63 7.35
N PHE A 136 -6.57 15.45 6.49
CA PHE A 136 -6.38 14.86 5.16
C PHE A 136 -7.01 15.73 4.07
N GLN A 137 -6.58 15.50 2.83
CA GLN A 137 -7.24 16.05 1.64
C GLN A 137 -7.89 14.94 0.82
N GLY A 138 -8.85 15.35 0.01
CA GLY A 138 -9.50 14.50 -0.98
C GLY A 138 -9.23 15.00 -2.39
N GLU A 139 -9.33 14.10 -3.35
CA GLU A 139 -9.29 14.45 -4.76
C GLU A 139 -10.40 15.48 -5.09
N GLY A 140 -10.00 16.58 -5.73
CA GLY A 140 -10.89 17.69 -6.08
C GLY A 140 -11.30 18.59 -4.90
N ARG A 141 -10.73 18.39 -3.71
CA ARG A 141 -11.04 19.19 -2.51
C ARG A 141 -9.95 20.24 -2.30
N SER A 142 -10.36 21.50 -2.08
CA SER A 142 -9.46 22.62 -1.86
C SER A 142 -8.99 22.78 -0.41
N SER A 143 -9.58 22.03 0.53
CA SER A 143 -9.40 22.25 1.96
C SER A 143 -9.06 20.96 2.69
N TRP A 144 -8.20 21.11 3.70
CA TRP A 144 -7.88 20.07 4.66
C TRP A 144 -9.08 19.77 5.56
N MET A 145 -9.44 18.50 5.66
CA MET A 145 -10.54 17.99 6.47
C MET A 145 -9.99 17.29 7.72
N LYS A 146 -10.68 17.42 8.84
CA LYS A 146 -10.41 16.59 10.02
C LYS A 146 -11.02 15.20 9.79
N ALA A 147 -10.37 14.17 10.30
CA ALA A 147 -10.90 12.82 10.30
C ALA A 147 -11.92 12.65 11.44
N GLU A 148 -13.10 13.26 11.31
CA GLU A 148 -14.17 13.17 12.29
C GLU A 148 -15.16 12.07 11.92
N LEU A 149 -15.48 11.19 12.89
CA LEU A 149 -16.43 10.12 12.67
C LEU A 149 -17.86 10.66 12.62
N TYR A 150 -18.69 10.07 11.75
CA TYR A 150 -20.09 10.42 11.63
C TYR A 150 -20.88 9.99 12.87
N LYS A 151 -21.62 10.93 13.47
CA LYS A 151 -22.43 10.72 14.69
C LYS A 151 -23.91 11.04 14.42
N GLY A 152 -24.38 10.76 13.21
CA GLY A 152 -25.70 11.21 12.77
C GLY A 152 -25.70 12.69 12.34
N PRO A 153 -26.83 13.17 11.77
CA PRO A 153 -26.91 14.48 11.13
C PRO A 153 -26.73 15.65 12.10
N TRP A 154 -26.95 15.46 13.40
CA TRP A 154 -26.85 16.51 14.42
C TRP A 154 -25.75 16.25 15.46
N GLY A 155 -24.90 15.24 15.22
CA GLY A 155 -23.76 14.93 16.08
C GLY A 155 -24.11 14.32 17.44
N ASP A 156 -25.34 13.87 17.64
CA ASP A 156 -25.89 13.32 18.89
C ASP A 156 -26.13 11.81 18.86
N GLY A 157 -25.90 11.16 17.72
CA GLY A 157 -25.93 9.72 17.59
C GLY A 157 -24.64 9.04 18.02
N ASN A 158 -24.69 7.70 18.05
CA ASN A 158 -23.48 6.89 18.21
C ASN A 158 -22.56 7.03 16.99
N GLU A 159 -21.26 6.89 17.23
CA GLU A 159 -20.26 6.89 16.16
C GLU A 159 -20.51 5.75 15.18
N VAL A 160 -20.71 6.11 13.92
CA VAL A 160 -20.74 5.15 12.82
C VAL A 160 -19.31 4.78 12.49
N LYS A 161 -18.93 3.58 12.90
CA LYS A 161 -17.56 3.10 12.92
C LYS A 161 -16.84 3.38 11.59
N TYR A 162 -15.73 4.11 11.69
CA TYR A 162 -14.83 4.47 10.58
C TYR A 162 -15.41 5.36 9.49
N GLN A 163 -16.67 5.79 9.53
CA GLN A 163 -17.23 6.65 8.48
C GLN A 163 -16.91 8.10 8.77
N LEU A 164 -16.23 8.77 7.85
CA LEU A 164 -15.86 10.17 8.02
C LEU A 164 -17.02 11.09 7.62
N ALA A 165 -17.10 12.21 8.31
CA ALA A 165 -18.09 13.25 8.10
C ALA A 165 -17.45 14.64 8.16
N GLU A 166 -18.16 15.60 7.59
CA GLU A 166 -17.87 17.02 7.76
C GLU A 166 -19.12 17.80 8.13
N LYS A 167 -18.90 19.01 8.62
CA LYS A 167 -19.96 19.98 8.85
C LYS A 167 -20.39 20.62 7.53
N SER A 168 -21.68 20.64 7.28
CA SER A 168 -22.27 21.18 6.04
C SER A 168 -22.48 22.70 6.05
N GLY A 169 -22.24 23.38 7.17
CA GLY A 169 -22.63 24.79 7.37
C GLY A 169 -24.12 25.02 7.62
N GLN A 170 -24.99 24.01 7.43
CA GLN A 170 -26.41 24.13 7.77
C GLN A 170 -26.59 24.10 9.28
N VAL A 171 -27.27 25.10 9.83
CA VAL A 171 -27.56 25.20 11.26
C VAL A 171 -29.05 24.97 11.54
N LYS A 172 -29.35 24.30 12.66
CA LYS A 172 -30.70 24.16 13.20
C LYS A 172 -30.74 24.74 14.60
N ARG A 173 -31.75 25.59 14.85
CA ARG A 173 -32.07 26.06 16.20
C ARG A 173 -32.82 24.97 16.95
N MET A 174 -32.35 24.66 18.14
CA MET A 174 -32.91 23.65 19.03
C MET A 174 -33.96 24.29 19.98
N PRO A 175 -34.88 23.49 20.56
CA PRO A 175 -35.89 24.01 21.48
C PRO A 175 -35.34 24.72 22.72
N ASP A 176 -34.12 24.37 23.15
CA ASP A 176 -33.39 25.00 24.26
C ASP A 176 -32.72 26.34 23.90
N GLY A 177 -32.93 26.82 22.66
CA GLY A 177 -32.34 28.06 22.15
C GLY A 177 -30.93 27.92 21.60
N THR A 178 -30.29 26.76 21.73
CA THR A 178 -28.96 26.50 21.16
C THR A 178 -29.03 26.26 19.65
N THR A 179 -27.89 26.34 18.96
CA THR A 179 -27.77 25.99 17.53
C THR A 179 -26.86 24.78 17.34
N LYS A 180 -27.33 23.80 16.55
CA LYS A 180 -26.51 22.66 16.12
C LYS A 180 -26.22 22.75 14.63
N GLU A 181 -25.00 22.42 14.25
CA GLU A 181 -24.57 22.34 12.85
C GLU A 181 -24.78 20.91 12.33
N ARG A 182 -25.24 20.81 11.08
CA ARG A 182 -25.54 19.54 10.44
C ARG A 182 -24.28 18.88 9.91
N TRP A 183 -24.10 17.62 10.24
CA TRP A 183 -23.05 16.74 9.72
C TRP A 183 -23.52 15.98 8.48
N VAL A 184 -22.61 15.81 7.52
CA VAL A 184 -22.81 15.02 6.30
C VAL A 184 -21.67 14.03 6.14
N GLN A 185 -21.99 12.82 5.69
CA GLN A 185 -20.99 11.78 5.40
C GLN A 185 -20.17 12.16 4.15
N LEU A 186 -18.89 11.76 4.13
CA LEU A 186 -17.95 12.06 3.04
C LEU A 186 -17.80 10.95 1.99
N GLY A 187 -18.42 9.78 2.20
CA GLY A 187 -18.16 8.59 1.36
C GLY A 187 -16.70 8.10 1.49
N VAL A 188 -16.04 8.46 2.60
CA VAL A 188 -14.66 8.10 2.95
C VAL A 188 -14.68 7.40 4.29
N SER A 189 -13.85 6.38 4.45
CA SER A 189 -13.64 5.69 5.71
C SER A 189 -12.19 5.62 6.12
N LEU A 190 -11.96 5.59 7.44
CA LEU A 190 -10.68 5.17 7.97
C LEU A 190 -10.50 3.67 7.77
N THR A 191 -9.36 3.31 7.21
CA THR A 191 -8.94 1.93 6.95
C THR A 191 -7.58 1.69 7.57
N CYS A 192 -7.23 0.40 7.66
CA CYS A 192 -5.90 -0.01 8.09
C CYS A 192 -4.92 0.27 6.96
N ASP A 193 -4.03 1.23 7.17
CA ASP A 193 -2.82 1.37 6.38
C ASP A 193 -1.73 0.50 6.97
N GLU A 194 -0.89 -0.10 6.13
CA GLU A 194 0.18 -1.02 6.54
C GLU A 194 1.50 -0.62 5.89
N TRP A 195 2.55 -0.55 6.72
CA TRP A 195 3.90 -0.27 6.27
C TRP A 195 4.92 -1.26 6.87
N PRO A 196 5.79 -1.90 6.07
CA PRO A 196 5.81 -1.89 4.61
C PRO A 196 4.55 -2.54 4.01
N ALA A 197 4.19 -2.16 2.79
CA ALA A 197 2.93 -2.57 2.19
C ALA A 197 2.88 -4.08 1.89
N ALA A 198 1.72 -4.72 1.99
CA ALA A 198 1.58 -6.16 1.71
C ALA A 198 1.86 -6.57 0.24
N SER A 199 1.89 -5.60 -0.68
CA SER A 199 2.36 -5.82 -2.06
C SER A 199 3.88 -6.01 -2.16
N TRP A 200 4.62 -5.79 -1.09
CA TRP A 200 6.07 -5.90 -1.04
C TRP A 200 6.45 -7.12 -0.22
N ILE A 201 7.70 -7.58 -0.38
CA ILE A 201 8.15 -8.76 0.34
C ILE A 201 8.35 -8.46 1.83
N GLU A 202 8.78 -7.24 2.14
CA GLU A 202 8.99 -6.73 3.49
C GLU A 202 7.69 -6.46 4.25
N GLY A 203 6.54 -6.50 3.58
CA GLY A 203 5.24 -6.32 4.21
C GLY A 203 4.79 -7.52 5.04
N GLY A 204 3.80 -7.31 5.89
CA GLY A 204 3.31 -8.32 6.85
C GLY A 204 4.02 -8.22 8.20
N LYS A 205 4.20 -9.36 8.88
CA LYS A 205 4.66 -9.44 10.27
C LYS A 205 5.85 -8.51 10.57
N GLY A 206 5.68 -7.66 11.59
CA GLY A 206 6.69 -6.66 12.00
C GLY A 206 6.50 -5.28 11.37
N GLY A 207 5.49 -5.13 10.49
CA GLY A 207 5.04 -3.83 10.01
C GLY A 207 4.31 -3.01 11.07
N VAL A 208 4.10 -1.74 10.75
CA VAL A 208 3.30 -0.79 11.51
C VAL A 208 2.00 -0.54 10.77
N THR A 209 0.93 -0.27 11.54
CA THR A 209 -0.38 0.09 11.00
C THR A 209 -0.88 1.38 11.60
N SER A 210 -1.72 2.10 10.85
CA SER A 210 -2.38 3.31 11.32
C SER A 210 -3.70 3.53 10.58
N CYS A 211 -4.57 4.36 11.15
CA CYS A 211 -5.80 4.78 10.49
C CYS A 211 -5.51 5.78 9.37
N VAL A 212 -5.89 5.45 8.13
CA VAL A 212 -5.73 6.35 6.98
C VAL A 212 -7.05 6.42 6.20
N PRO A 213 -7.47 7.60 5.72
CA PRO A 213 -8.69 7.72 4.93
C PRO A 213 -8.57 7.02 3.57
N GLN A 214 -9.63 6.31 3.20
CA GLN A 214 -9.84 5.69 1.90
C GLN A 214 -11.27 5.93 1.40
N GLN A 215 -11.44 6.18 0.11
CA GLN A 215 -12.74 6.16 -0.56
C GLN A 215 -13.50 4.85 -0.28
N GLN A 216 -14.76 4.95 0.10
CA GLN A 216 -15.65 3.78 0.23
C GLN A 216 -16.08 3.29 -1.16
N SER A 217 -16.10 1.98 -1.37
CA SER A 217 -16.78 1.40 -2.53
C SER A 217 -18.29 1.62 -2.39
N CYS A 218 -18.94 2.12 -3.45
CA CYS A 218 -20.38 2.35 -3.51
C CYS A 218 -21.17 1.02 -3.55
N GLN A 219 -21.16 0.23 -2.47
CA GLN A 219 -22.07 -0.90 -2.24
C GLN A 219 -21.83 -1.54 -0.87
N THR A 220 -22.61 -1.16 0.13
CA THR A 220 -23.01 -2.06 1.21
C THR A 220 -24.49 -1.86 1.50
N THR A 221 -25.19 -2.97 1.70
CA THR A 221 -26.60 -3.00 2.08
C THR A 221 -26.80 -2.17 3.35
N GLY A 222 -27.61 -1.11 3.30
CA GLY A 222 -27.94 -0.28 4.46
C GLY A 222 -27.23 1.08 4.58
N ASN A 223 -26.33 1.44 3.66
CA ASN A 223 -25.76 2.79 3.61
C ASN A 223 -26.14 3.48 2.29
N PRO A 224 -26.77 4.67 2.30
CA PRO A 224 -27.08 5.40 1.08
C PRO A 224 -25.78 5.66 0.29
N LYS A 225 -25.90 5.70 -1.04
CA LYS A 225 -24.80 6.03 -1.97
C LYS A 225 -24.26 7.42 -1.67
N VAL A 226 -23.29 7.55 -0.77
CA VAL A 226 -22.54 8.80 -0.60
C VAL A 226 -21.36 8.72 -1.57
N PRO A 227 -21.31 9.58 -2.61
CA PRO A 227 -20.17 9.61 -3.51
C PRO A 227 -18.92 9.96 -2.71
N GLY A 228 -17.98 9.01 -2.64
CA GLY A 228 -16.67 9.24 -2.06
C GLY A 228 -15.70 9.82 -3.08
N PHE A 229 -14.59 10.36 -2.61
CA PHE A 229 -13.47 10.82 -3.41
C PHE A 229 -12.20 10.07 -3.00
N ALA A 230 -11.21 9.99 -3.90
CA ALA A 230 -9.94 9.36 -3.58
C ALA A 230 -9.20 10.16 -2.50
N THR A 231 -8.55 9.43 -1.59
CA THR A 231 -7.73 9.99 -0.50
C THR A 231 -6.41 9.22 -0.42
N GLU A 232 -5.64 9.47 0.65
CA GLU A 232 -4.27 8.97 0.81
C GLU A 232 -4.08 7.48 0.52
N GLN A 233 -4.92 6.59 1.07
CA GLN A 233 -4.76 5.16 0.82
C GLN A 233 -5.12 4.76 -0.63
N ASN A 234 -6.00 5.50 -1.31
CA ASN A 234 -6.23 5.30 -2.74
C ASN A 234 -4.98 5.66 -3.54
N TRP A 235 -4.38 6.84 -3.29
CA TRP A 235 -3.17 7.29 -3.97
C TRP A 235 -1.98 6.37 -3.71
N GLN A 236 -1.84 5.87 -2.49
CA GLN A 236 -0.90 4.81 -2.15
C GLN A 236 -1.11 3.58 -3.04
N GLY A 237 -2.34 3.05 -3.09
CA GLY A 237 -2.68 1.91 -3.94
C GLY A 237 -2.43 2.15 -5.44
N PHE A 238 -2.73 3.35 -5.94
CA PHE A 238 -2.46 3.73 -7.33
C PHE A 238 -0.95 3.76 -7.62
N SER A 239 -0.16 4.34 -6.73
CA SER A 239 1.30 4.40 -6.86
C SER A 239 1.97 3.01 -6.80
N HIS A 240 1.46 2.09 -5.99
CA HIS A 240 1.90 0.69 -5.99
C HIS A 240 1.58 -0.01 -7.32
N ASN A 241 0.40 0.25 -7.90
CA ASN A 241 0.05 -0.27 -9.22
C ASN A 241 0.93 0.34 -10.32
N ALA A 242 1.34 1.60 -10.18
CA ALA A 242 2.28 2.24 -11.10
C ALA A 242 3.65 1.55 -11.12
N LEU A 243 4.18 1.13 -9.97
CA LEU A 243 5.40 0.31 -9.91
C LEU A 243 5.26 -0.97 -10.72
N ALA A 244 4.16 -1.70 -10.53
CA ALA A 244 3.89 -2.92 -11.30
C ALA A 244 3.75 -2.64 -12.81
N THR A 245 3.14 -1.52 -13.16
CA THR A 245 2.92 -1.08 -14.54
C THR A 245 4.25 -0.74 -15.22
N TRP A 246 5.13 0.01 -14.54
CA TRP A 246 6.50 0.28 -14.98
C TRP A 246 7.27 -1.01 -15.25
N PHE A 247 7.31 -1.90 -14.26
CA PHE A 247 8.06 -3.14 -14.37
C PHE A 247 7.58 -4.02 -15.53
N ASN A 248 6.26 -4.10 -15.77
CA ASN A 248 5.70 -4.88 -16.87
C ASN A 248 6.18 -4.43 -18.25
N ALA A 249 6.37 -3.12 -18.45
CA ALA A 249 6.82 -2.62 -19.74
C ALA A 249 8.32 -2.80 -19.97
N LYS A 250 9.11 -2.83 -18.90
CA LYS A 250 10.54 -3.15 -18.99
C LYS A 250 10.84 -4.65 -19.06
N THR A 251 9.84 -5.49 -18.77
CA THR A 251 9.97 -6.96 -18.80
C THR A 251 8.87 -7.62 -19.66
N PRO A 252 8.66 -7.18 -20.92
CA PRO A 252 7.51 -7.64 -21.73
C PRO A 252 7.58 -9.12 -22.09
N THR A 253 8.78 -9.68 -22.23
CA THR A 253 9.03 -11.11 -22.51
C THR A 253 8.53 -12.02 -21.40
N ALA A 254 8.50 -11.56 -20.14
CA ALA A 254 7.96 -12.28 -19.00
C ALA A 254 6.45 -12.59 -19.09
N ASN A 255 5.72 -11.86 -19.94
CA ASN A 255 4.29 -12.03 -20.10
C ASN A 255 3.93 -13.01 -21.23
N GLN A 256 4.91 -13.62 -21.91
CA GLN A 256 4.67 -14.38 -23.15
C GLN A 256 4.59 -15.91 -22.98
N LYS A 257 5.09 -16.52 -21.88
CA LYS A 257 5.03 -17.98 -21.69
C LYS A 257 4.88 -18.40 -20.21
N GLY A 258 3.64 -18.53 -19.73
CA GLY A 258 3.36 -19.18 -18.45
C GLY A 258 3.87 -18.41 -17.21
N HIS A 259 3.94 -19.09 -16.07
CA HIS A 259 4.41 -18.52 -14.79
C HIS A 259 5.94 -18.48 -14.78
N GLU A 260 6.53 -17.40 -15.31
CA GLU A 260 7.97 -17.17 -15.23
C GLU A 260 8.33 -16.54 -13.87
N VAL A 261 8.63 -17.38 -12.88
CA VAL A 261 9.02 -16.98 -11.51
C VAL A 261 10.13 -15.92 -11.45
N ASP A 262 11.05 -15.94 -12.42
CA ASP A 262 12.20 -15.03 -12.49
C ASP A 262 11.82 -13.56 -12.71
N TRP A 263 10.58 -13.26 -13.11
CA TRP A 263 10.12 -11.90 -13.44
C TRP A 263 8.99 -11.43 -12.52
N THR A 264 9.07 -11.81 -11.26
CA THR A 264 8.00 -11.56 -10.30
C THR A 264 8.41 -10.73 -9.11
N ILE A 265 9.71 -10.58 -8.88
CA ILE A 265 10.26 -9.75 -7.82
C ILE A 265 11.19 -8.72 -8.45
N PHE A 266 10.98 -7.45 -8.09
CA PHE A 266 11.87 -6.38 -8.53
C PHE A 266 12.13 -5.37 -7.44
N LYS A 267 13.34 -4.79 -7.49
CA LYS A 267 13.76 -3.72 -6.59
C LYS A 267 13.13 -2.40 -7.01
N PHE A 268 12.77 -1.63 -6.00
CA PHE A 268 12.46 -0.22 -6.15
C PHE A 268 12.99 0.52 -4.93
N ASP A 269 13.36 1.77 -5.12
CA ASP A 269 13.71 2.65 -4.02
C ASP A 269 12.45 3.35 -3.52
N PHE A 270 12.44 3.75 -2.26
CA PHE A 270 11.34 4.45 -1.65
C PHE A 270 11.86 5.66 -0.87
N GLU A 271 11.09 6.73 -0.87
CA GLU A 271 11.42 7.96 -0.14
C GLU A 271 10.14 8.65 0.38
N ILE A 272 10.21 9.22 1.58
CA ILE A 272 9.28 10.26 2.01
C ILE A 272 9.93 11.63 1.86
N VAL A 273 9.16 12.57 1.34
CA VAL A 273 9.53 13.99 1.26
C VAL A 273 8.49 14.84 1.97
N ASP A 274 8.82 16.09 2.25
CA ASP A 274 7.91 17.05 2.87
C ASP A 274 7.99 18.37 2.09
N ASP A 275 7.26 18.44 0.98
CA ASP A 275 7.31 19.59 0.07
C ASP A 275 5.90 20.07 -0.27
N ALA A 276 5.47 21.14 0.39
CA ALA A 276 4.16 21.77 0.17
C ALA A 276 4.01 22.41 -1.22
N LYS A 277 5.09 22.61 -1.98
CA LYS A 277 5.04 23.13 -3.36
C LYS A 277 4.68 22.03 -4.36
N ILE A 278 4.85 20.76 -4.00
CA ILE A 278 4.47 19.63 -4.82
C ILE A 278 3.04 19.22 -4.44
N ASP A 279 2.14 19.29 -5.42
CA ASP A 279 0.72 18.98 -5.24
C ASP A 279 0.39 17.47 -5.29
N TYR A 280 1.40 16.62 -5.47
CA TYR A 280 1.24 15.17 -5.47
C TYR A 280 1.41 14.60 -4.06
N ALA A 281 0.54 13.67 -3.72
CA ALA A 281 0.61 12.84 -2.52
C ALA A 281 1.59 11.68 -2.67
N ALA A 282 1.58 11.04 -3.85
CA ALA A 282 2.44 9.92 -4.15
C ALA A 282 2.82 9.92 -5.64
N TRP A 283 4.05 9.54 -5.97
CA TRP A 283 4.47 9.40 -7.36
C TRP A 283 5.61 8.39 -7.52
N VAL A 284 5.83 7.98 -8.77
CA VAL A 284 6.96 7.13 -9.16
C VAL A 284 7.90 7.94 -10.05
N GLU A 285 9.18 7.99 -9.68
CA GLU A 285 10.25 8.58 -10.48
C GLU A 285 11.14 7.48 -11.07
N VAL A 286 11.68 7.72 -12.27
CA VAL A 286 12.69 6.88 -12.89
C VAL A 286 13.70 7.77 -13.61
N GLY A 287 15.00 7.56 -13.38
CA GLY A 287 16.05 8.39 -13.98
C GLY A 287 15.88 9.88 -13.68
N GLY A 288 15.38 10.21 -12.48
CA GLY A 288 15.09 11.59 -12.06
C GLY A 288 13.83 12.23 -12.67
N LYS A 289 13.03 11.49 -13.45
CA LYS A 289 11.80 11.98 -14.08
C LYS A 289 10.56 11.38 -13.44
N LYS A 290 9.55 12.21 -13.14
CA LYS A 290 8.23 11.76 -12.66
C LYS A 290 7.47 11.06 -13.79
N ARG A 291 7.02 9.83 -13.52
CA ARG A 291 6.32 8.98 -14.51
C ARG A 291 4.83 8.85 -14.21
N TYR A 292 4.50 8.69 -12.93
CA TYR A 292 3.14 8.51 -12.46
C TYR A 292 2.94 9.32 -11.20
N CYS A 293 1.88 10.13 -11.12
CA CYS A 293 1.62 10.99 -9.97
C CYS A 293 0.16 10.89 -9.55
N TYR A 294 -0.08 11.01 -8.26
CA TYR A 294 -1.39 10.87 -7.63
C TYR A 294 -1.50 11.87 -6.49
N GLY A 295 -2.67 12.48 -6.31
CA GLY A 295 -2.84 13.48 -5.26
C GLY A 295 -4.20 14.18 -5.29
N PRO A 296 -4.36 15.20 -4.43
CA PRO A 296 -5.61 15.94 -4.26
C PRO A 296 -6.00 16.77 -5.49
N LYS A 297 -5.02 17.24 -6.27
CA LYS A 297 -5.25 18.03 -7.47
C LYS A 297 -5.12 17.18 -8.73
N THR A 298 -5.80 17.60 -9.79
CA THR A 298 -5.67 17.00 -11.12
C THR A 298 -4.21 17.02 -11.55
N VAL A 299 -3.72 15.87 -12.00
CA VAL A 299 -2.33 15.70 -12.38
C VAL A 299 -2.04 16.52 -13.63
N ASN A 300 -1.06 17.42 -13.55
CA ASN A 300 -0.50 18.05 -14.72
C ASN A 300 0.21 16.99 -15.59
N SER A 301 -0.35 16.70 -16.76
CA SER A 301 0.19 15.70 -17.70
C SER A 301 1.57 16.08 -18.26
N ALA A 302 1.99 17.35 -18.15
CA ALA A 302 3.32 17.78 -18.53
C ALA A 302 4.40 17.26 -17.57
N ASP A 303 4.08 17.15 -16.28
CA ASP A 303 5.02 16.80 -15.22
C ASP A 303 5.12 15.27 -15.01
N CYS A 304 4.06 14.54 -15.34
CA CYS A 304 3.94 13.10 -15.05
C CYS A 304 3.62 12.34 -16.34
N LYS A 305 4.68 11.91 -17.05
CA LYS A 305 4.56 11.24 -18.35
C LYS A 305 4.96 9.77 -18.25
N PRO A 306 4.02 8.84 -18.49
CA PRO A 306 4.35 7.45 -18.77
C PRO A 306 5.03 7.38 -20.14
N GLU A 307 6.34 7.62 -20.18
CA GLU A 307 7.15 7.33 -21.37
C GLU A 307 7.70 5.92 -21.20
N TRP A 308 7.42 5.07 -22.19
CA TRP A 308 7.73 3.64 -22.18
C TRP A 308 9.05 3.35 -22.89
#